data_AF-A0A968L2S8-F1
#
_entry.id   AF-A0A968L2S8-F1
#
_cell.length_a   1.000
_cell.length_b   1.000
_cell.length_c   1.000
_cell.angle_alpha   90.00
_cell.angle_beta   90.00
_cell.angle_gamma   90.00
#
_symmetry.space_group_name_H-M   'P 1'
#
loop_
_entity.id
_entity.type
_entity.pdbx_description
1 polymer ?
#
loop_
_entity_poly.entity_id
_entity_poly.type
_entity_poly.pdbx_seq_one_letter_code
_entity_poly.pdbx_strand_id
1 'polypeptide(L)'
;MQFDLGIAGFGLLILVSLAFGVVVQLIGKPGTSVDGLIAGMGWFVGALVASELVGVDVGARVVDGLALDAVVVGGGLIGVPLALVLRLYGDRRSRNHPASI
;
A
#
# COMPACT_ATOMS: atom_id res chain seq x y z
N MET A 1 13.10 -4.61 -19.71
CA MET A 1 13.39 -4.10 -18.35
C MET A 1 13.45 -5.33 -17.47
N GLN A 2 14.62 -5.62 -16.91
CA GLN A 2 14.81 -6.73 -15.97
C GLN A 2 14.64 -6.14 -14.57
N PHE A 3 13.69 -6.67 -13.81
CA PHE A 3 13.56 -6.35 -12.39
C PHE A 3 14.85 -6.77 -11.69
N ASP A 4 15.74 -5.82 -11.42
CA ASP A 4 16.98 -6.05 -10.68
C ASP A 4 16.74 -5.80 -9.18
N LEU A 5 15.63 -6.32 -8.67
CA LEU A 5 15.24 -6.17 -7.28
C LEU A 5 15.89 -7.28 -6.47
N GLY A 6 16.94 -6.94 -5.73
CA GLY A 6 17.61 -7.89 -4.87
C GLY A 6 16.77 -8.25 -3.64
N ILE A 7 17.23 -9.25 -2.90
CA ILE A 7 16.46 -9.87 -1.82
C ILE A 7 16.21 -8.89 -0.66
N ALA A 8 17.13 -7.94 -0.43
CA ALA A 8 16.97 -6.93 0.61
C ALA A 8 15.95 -5.87 0.18
N GLY A 9 15.97 -5.45 -1.09
CA GLY A 9 14.99 -4.54 -1.66
C GLY A 9 13.58 -5.14 -1.60
N PHE A 10 13.44 -6.40 -2.02
CA PHE A 10 12.16 -7.10 -1.95
C PHE A 10 11.65 -7.27 -0.50
N GLY A 11 12.52 -7.63 0.43
CA GLY A 11 12.17 -7.75 1.85
C GLY A 11 11.69 -6.42 2.44
N LEU A 12 12.37 -5.31 2.11
CA LEU A 12 12.00 -3.99 2.58
C LEU A 12 10.65 -3.54 2.00
N LEU A 13 10.41 -3.80 0.71
CA LEU A 13 9.12 -3.54 0.06
C LEU A 13 7.97 -4.26 0.76
N ILE A 14 8.15 -5.56 1.07
CA ILE A 14 7.14 -6.34 1.81
C ILE A 14 6.91 -5.71 3.18
N LEU A 15 7.97 -5.41 3.91
CA LEU A 15 7.88 -4.91 5.28
C LEU A 15 7.14 -3.57 5.34
N VAL A 16 7.46 -2.63 4.44
CA VAL A 16 6.77 -1.33 4.35
C VAL A 16 5.30 -1.50 3.95
N SER A 17 5.01 -2.41 3.01
CA SER A 17 3.63 -2.66 2.56
C SER A 17 2.77 -3.29 3.66
N LEU A 18 3.33 -4.21 4.43
CA LEU A 18 2.67 -4.79 5.60
C LEU A 18 2.46 -3.75 6.69
N ALA A 19 3.48 -2.94 6.98
CA ALA A 19 3.37 -1.85 7.96
C ALA A 19 2.25 -0.88 7.58
N PHE A 20 2.15 -0.50 6.30
CA PHE A 20 1.05 0.32 5.81
C PHE A 20 -0.32 -0.36 6.00
N GLY A 21 -0.44 -1.63 5.61
CA GLY A 21 -1.67 -2.40 5.79
C GLY A 21 -2.12 -2.47 7.25
N VAL A 22 -1.18 -2.63 8.18
CA VAL A 22 -1.44 -2.59 9.64
C VAL A 22 -1.91 -1.20 10.07
N VAL A 23 -1.24 -0.14 9.62
CA VAL A 23 -1.67 1.25 9.91
C VAL A 23 -3.10 1.49 9.43
N VAL A 24 -3.45 1.06 8.23
CA VAL A 24 -4.81 1.16 7.69
C VAL A 24 -5.81 0.36 8.54
N GLN A 25 -5.44 -0.85 8.97
CA GLN A 25 -6.25 -1.66 9.89
C GLN A 25 -6.49 -0.96 11.23
N LEU A 26 -5.46 -0.35 11.82
CA LEU A 26 -5.52 0.35 13.10
C LEU A 26 -6.35 1.64 13.03
N ILE A 27 -6.29 2.36 11.91
CA ILE A 27 -7.15 3.53 11.67
C ILE A 27 -8.59 3.08 11.40
N GLY A 28 -8.77 1.86 10.88
CA GLY A 28 -10.03 1.18 10.57
C GLY A 28 -10.95 0.93 11.77
N LYS A 29 -12.21 0.57 11.48
CA LYS A 29 -13.12 0.04 12.51
C LYS A 29 -12.73 -1.40 12.85
N PRO A 30 -12.77 -1.82 14.12
CA PRO A 30 -12.58 -3.22 14.49
C PRO A 30 -13.70 -4.05 13.87
N GLY A 31 -13.39 -4.85 12.84
CA GLY A 31 -14.35 -5.69 12.13
C GLY A 31 -14.05 -5.93 10.65
N THR A 32 -13.21 -5.10 10.01
CA THR A 32 -12.84 -5.25 8.59
C THR A 32 -11.34 -5.50 8.40
N SER A 33 -10.83 -6.61 8.96
CA SER A 33 -9.41 -7.00 8.82
C SER A 33 -8.94 -7.13 7.38
N VAL A 34 -9.86 -7.33 6.44
CA VAL A 34 -9.58 -7.44 4.99
C VAL A 34 -9.18 -6.09 4.38
N ASP A 35 -9.65 -4.95 4.92
CA ASP A 35 -9.41 -3.64 4.33
C ASP A 35 -7.93 -3.24 4.37
N GLY A 36 -7.26 -3.50 5.50
CA GLY A 36 -5.82 -3.24 5.62
C GLY A 36 -4.97 -4.19 4.77
N LEU A 37 -5.42 -5.42 4.55
CA LEU A 37 -4.74 -6.36 3.65
C LEU A 37 -4.81 -5.86 2.20
N ILE A 38 -6.00 -5.47 1.73
CA ILE A 38 -6.20 -4.93 0.37
C ILE A 38 -5.41 -3.63 0.19
N ALA A 39 -5.44 -2.72 1.18
CA ALA A 39 -4.68 -1.49 1.12
C ALA A 39 -3.16 -1.73 1.11
N GLY A 40 -2.67 -2.69 1.90
CA GLY A 40 -1.27 -3.13 1.88
C GLY A 40 -0.85 -3.70 0.53
N MET A 41 -1.70 -4.51 -0.12
CA MET A 41 -1.44 -5.00 -1.48
C MET A 41 -1.44 -3.87 -2.51
N GLY A 42 -2.35 -2.91 -2.40
CA GLY A 42 -2.37 -1.72 -3.26
C GLY A 42 -1.08 -0.90 -3.11
N TRP A 43 -0.60 -0.72 -1.88
CA TRP A 43 0.69 -0.10 -1.62
C TRP A 43 1.84 -0.87 -2.28
N PHE A 44 1.88 -2.19 -2.08
CA PHE A 44 2.92 -3.04 -2.65
C PHE A 44 3.00 -2.91 -4.18
N VAL A 45 1.86 -3.01 -4.87
CA VAL A 45 1.81 -2.90 -6.33
C VAL A 45 2.20 -1.50 -6.81
N GLY A 46 1.68 -0.45 -6.17
CA GLY A 46 2.02 0.93 -6.54
C GLY A 46 3.49 1.25 -6.33
N ALA A 47 4.06 0.78 -5.22
CA ALA A 47 5.47 0.94 -4.91
C ALA A 47 6.37 0.20 -5.89
N LEU A 48 6.00 -1.02 -6.27
CA LEU A 48 6.75 -1.83 -7.22
C LEU A 48 6.76 -1.18 -8.62
N VAL A 49 5.60 -0.74 -9.10
CA VAL A 49 5.49 -0.06 -10.40
C VAL A 49 6.25 1.27 -10.40
N ALA A 50 6.11 2.09 -9.36
CA ALA A 50 6.83 3.36 -9.30
C ALA A 50 8.34 3.18 -9.17
N SER A 51 8.80 2.18 -8.42
CA SER A 51 10.23 1.87 -8.30
C SER A 51 10.86 1.56 -9.66
N GLU A 52 10.17 0.86 -10.54
CA GLU A 52 10.64 0.59 -11.91
C GLU A 52 10.65 1.84 -12.79
N LEU A 53 9.63 2.69 -12.66
CA LEU A 53 9.52 3.89 -13.49
C LEU A 53 10.54 4.97 -13.11
N VAL A 54 10.97 5.00 -11.85
CA VAL A 54 11.89 6.03 -11.31
C VAL A 54 13.32 5.52 -11.13
N GLY A 55 13.55 4.20 -11.12
CA GLY A 55 14.85 3.55 -10.85
C GLY A 55 16.00 3.90 -11.80
N VAL A 56 15.81 4.87 -12.70
CA VAL A 56 16.80 5.34 -13.69
C VAL A 56 17.26 6.78 -13.42
N ASP A 57 16.63 7.53 -12.50
CA ASP A 57 16.99 8.93 -12.25
C ASP A 57 18.14 9.09 -11.22
N VAL A 58 19.13 9.88 -11.63
CA VAL A 58 20.37 10.15 -10.89
C VAL A 58 20.06 11.02 -9.65
N GLY A 59 19.76 10.37 -8.53
CA GLY A 59 19.45 11.04 -7.26
C GLY A 59 18.52 10.25 -6.35
N ALA A 60 17.84 9.23 -6.89
CA ALA A 60 16.99 8.34 -6.10
C ALA A 60 17.82 7.53 -5.10
N ARG A 61 17.33 7.41 -3.86
CA ARG A 61 17.93 6.48 -2.89
C ARG A 61 17.52 5.06 -3.25
N VAL A 62 18.43 4.36 -3.92
CA VAL A 62 18.24 2.97 -4.32
C VAL A 62 18.86 2.03 -3.27
N VAL A 63 18.06 1.10 -2.76
CA VAL A 63 18.53 0.00 -1.92
C VAL A 63 18.27 -1.29 -2.66
N ASP A 64 19.34 -1.94 -3.15
CA ASP A 64 19.27 -3.27 -3.76
C ASP A 64 18.22 -3.34 -4.90
N GLY A 65 18.29 -2.36 -5.82
CA GLY A 65 17.35 -2.19 -6.94
C GLY A 65 16.03 -1.50 -6.60
N LEU A 66 15.73 -1.26 -5.32
CA LEU A 66 14.51 -0.60 -4.89
C LEU A 66 14.71 0.92 -4.75
N ALA A 67 14.03 1.72 -5.56
CA ALA A 67 14.01 3.18 -5.41
C ALA A 67 13.07 3.58 -4.27
N LEU A 68 13.63 3.91 -3.09
CA LEU A 68 12.87 4.12 -1.86
C LEU A 68 11.89 5.30 -1.93
N ASP A 69 12.29 6.38 -2.60
CA ASP A 69 11.45 7.53 -2.86
C ASP A 69 10.23 7.15 -3.72
N ALA A 70 10.46 6.39 -4.77
CA ALA A 70 9.42 5.90 -5.65
C ALA A 70 8.50 4.88 -4.97
N VAL A 71 9.02 4.06 -4.06
CA VAL A 71 8.20 3.16 -3.22
C VAL A 71 7.20 3.94 -2.39
N VAL A 72 7.65 5.01 -1.73
CA VAL A 72 6.77 5.82 -0.88
C VAL A 72 5.74 6.56 -1.75
N VAL A 73 6.17 7.14 -2.86
CA VAL A 73 5.28 7.89 -3.76
C VAL A 73 4.28 6.96 -4.45
N GLY A 74 4.73 5.90 -5.10
CA GLY A 74 3.88 4.95 -5.81
C GLY A 74 2.97 4.17 -4.88
N GLY A 75 3.52 3.69 -3.76
CA GLY A 75 2.75 3.02 -2.72
C GLY A 75 1.68 3.95 -2.14
N GLY A 76 2.02 5.21 -1.90
CA GLY A 76 1.07 6.24 -1.48
C GLY A 76 -0.01 6.51 -2.52
N LEU A 77 0.36 6.67 -3.79
CA LEU A 77 -0.56 6.98 -4.89
C LEU A 77 -1.62 5.91 -5.12
N ILE A 78 -1.32 4.64 -4.85
CA ILE A 78 -2.29 3.55 -5.00
C ILE A 78 -2.91 3.16 -3.65
N GLY A 79 -2.08 2.93 -2.64
CA GLY A 79 -2.50 2.42 -1.34
C GLY A 79 -3.39 3.39 -0.56
N VAL A 80 -3.10 4.70 -0.58
CA VAL A 80 -3.90 5.69 0.16
C VAL A 80 -5.29 5.89 -0.43
N PRO A 81 -5.45 6.13 -1.75
CA PRO A 81 -6.79 6.21 -2.34
C PRO A 81 -7.57 4.91 -2.20
N LEU A 82 -6.91 3.75 -2.31
CA LEU A 82 -7.57 2.46 -2.13
C LEU A 82 -8.09 2.30 -0.70
N ALA A 83 -7.28 2.62 0.31
CA ALA A 83 -7.70 2.63 1.71
C ALA A 83 -8.88 3.58 1.95
N LEU A 84 -8.86 4.77 1.33
CA LEU A 84 -9.94 5.75 1.42
C LEU A 84 -11.24 5.23 0.78
N VAL A 85 -11.15 4.60 -0.39
CA VAL A 85 -12.29 4.00 -1.07
C VAL A 85 -12.89 2.90 -0.20
N LEU A 86 -12.08 1.96 0.29
CA LEU A 86 -12.53 0.88 1.18
C LEU A 86 -13.25 1.44 2.41
N ARG A 87 -12.71 2.51 3.01
CA ARG A 87 -13.35 3.23 4.12
C ARG A 87 -14.75 3.74 3.76
N LEU A 88 -14.86 4.47 2.65
CA LEU A 88 -16.12 5.08 2.22
C LEU A 88 -17.19 4.02 1.93
N TYR A 89 -16.81 2.89 1.33
CA TYR A 89 -17.73 1.77 1.08
C TYR A 89 -18.11 1.01 2.35
N GLY A 90 -17.17 0.78 3.27
CA GLY A 90 -17.42 0.14 4.56
C GLY A 90 -18.38 0.95 5.44
N ASP A 91 -18.20 2.27 5.52
CA ASP A 91 -19.09 3.15 6.30
C ASP A 91 -20.52 3.22 5.72
N ARG A 92 -20.68 3.12 4.38
CA ARG A 92 -22.01 3.04 3.75
C ARG A 92 -22.74 1.75 4.10
N ARG A 93 -22.05 0.60 4.13
CA ARG A 93 -22.66 -0.70 4.45
C ARG A 93 -23.22 -0.75 5.87
N SER A 94 -22.55 -0.09 6.82
CA SER A 94 -22.98 -0.01 8.22
C SER A 94 -24.20 0.89 8.44
N ARG A 95 -24.45 1.88 7.56
CA ARG A 95 -25.62 2.77 7.66
C ARG A 95 -26.90 2.16 7.09
N ASN A 96 -26.77 1.20 6.17
CA ASN A 96 -27.92 0.61 5.47
C ASN A 96 -28.56 -0.60 6.17
N HIS A 97 -28.04 -1.02 7.33
CA HIS A 97 -28.72 -1.95 8.22
C HIS A 97 -29.25 -1.18 9.43
N PRO A 98 -30.42 -0.52 9.34
CA PRO A 98 -31.13 -0.14 10.55
C PRO A 98 -31.41 -1.43 11.30
N ALA A 99 -30.92 -1.52 12.54
CA ALA A 99 -31.31 -2.57 13.45
C ALA A 99 -32.84 -2.55 13.54
N SER A 100 -33.49 -3.57 12.98
CA SER A 100 -34.90 -3.82 13.24
C SER A 100 -34.97 -4.28 14.69
N ILE A 101 -35.35 -3.35 15.57
CA ILE A 101 -35.80 -3.61 16.93
C ILE A 101 -37.31 -3.83 16.87
#